data_AF-A0A1C1C9U2-F1
#
_entry.id   AF-A0A1C1C9U2-F1
#
_cell.length_a   1.000
_cell.length_b   1.000
_cell.length_c   1.000
_cell.angle_alpha   90.00
_cell.angle_beta   90.00
_cell.angle_gamma   90.00
#
_symmetry.space_group_name_H-M   'P 1'
#
loop_
_entity.id
_entity.type
_entity.pdbx_description
1 polymer ?
#
loop_
_entity_poly.entity_id
_entity_poly.type
_entity_poly.pdbx_seq_one_letter_code
_entity_poly.pdbx_strand_id
1 'polypeptide(L)'
;MADTDGTEDWKIYWRINLLFYTSFLAKGKFRCMWCDKEEISTSLLRSDFALSAVTCSAGHVPNLDPDNMLGVCFDCDAELVQRITERRQQCFEKGCRRSALVQKANVVRRLGKTAIVERYLALVDKHRVFECEVCYCEQITPEQYSELQTTDKCQHDPVQCRDCLRADLEGRINAGEWRSIKCPHQSCDEELTPRDVDKFVSSEVFRA
;
A
#
# COMPACT_ATOMS: atom_id res chain seq x y z
N MET A 1 7.11 -8.02 -29.77
CA MET A 1 6.92 -6.56 -29.87
C MET A 1 7.76 -5.95 -28.76
N ALA A 2 8.73 -5.10 -29.10
CA ALA A 2 9.68 -4.57 -28.13
C ALA A 2 8.94 -3.73 -27.08
N ASP A 3 9.19 -4.03 -25.81
CA ASP A 3 8.67 -3.37 -24.62
C ASP A 3 9.31 -1.98 -24.46
N THR A 4 9.02 -1.09 -25.41
CA THR A 4 9.44 0.32 -25.36
C THR A 4 8.56 1.14 -24.42
N ASP A 5 7.48 0.57 -23.90
CA ASP A 5 6.47 1.32 -23.13
C ASP A 5 7.01 1.76 -21.76
N GLY A 6 7.80 0.91 -21.10
CA GLY A 6 8.39 1.24 -19.79
C GLY A 6 9.41 2.39 -19.79
N THR A 7 10.03 2.70 -20.93
CA THR A 7 11.10 3.73 -20.98
C THR A 7 10.60 5.16 -20.81
N GLU A 8 9.29 5.41 -20.92
CA GLU A 8 8.71 6.74 -20.72
C GLU A 8 7.77 6.87 -19.52
N ASP A 9 7.45 5.78 -18.82
CA ASP A 9 6.54 5.78 -17.66
C ASP A 9 7.03 6.74 -16.57
N TRP A 10 8.35 6.82 -16.36
CA TRP A 10 8.95 7.76 -15.41
C TRP A 10 8.60 9.22 -15.68
N LYS A 11 8.41 9.62 -16.95
CA LYS A 11 7.99 10.98 -17.32
C LYS A 11 6.58 11.25 -16.85
N ILE A 12 5.70 10.24 -16.90
CA ILE A 12 4.33 10.34 -16.39
C ILE A 12 4.37 10.51 -14.88
N TYR A 13 5.12 9.66 -14.16
CA TYR A 13 5.27 9.77 -12.70
C TYR A 13 5.79 11.15 -12.28
N TRP A 14 6.86 11.61 -12.93
CA TRP A 14 7.44 12.93 -12.67
C TRP A 14 6.44 14.06 -12.95
N ARG A 15 5.70 13.99 -14.08
CA ARG A 15 4.72 15.02 -14.43
C ARG A 15 3.57 15.06 -13.44
N ILE A 16 3.09 13.90 -12.98
CA ILE A 16 2.08 13.82 -11.92
C ILE A 16 2.63 14.41 -10.64
N ASN A 17 3.88 14.11 -10.27
CA ASN A 17 4.49 14.68 -9.08
C ASN A 17 4.48 16.21 -9.12
N LEU A 18 4.94 16.80 -10.24
CA LEU A 18 4.92 18.26 -10.43
C LEU A 18 3.52 18.87 -10.37
N LEU A 19 2.49 18.16 -10.83
CA LEU A 19 1.11 18.64 -10.77
C LEU A 19 0.54 18.66 -9.34
N PHE A 20 1.16 17.93 -8.41
CA PHE A 20 0.86 17.97 -6.98
C PHE A 20 1.76 18.96 -6.22
N TYR A 21 2.65 19.71 -6.88
CA TYR A 21 3.43 20.72 -6.17
C TYR A 21 2.53 21.83 -5.65
N THR A 22 2.58 22.06 -4.35
CA THR A 22 1.86 23.13 -3.66
C THR A 22 2.84 24.01 -2.90
N SER A 23 2.45 25.26 -2.61
CA SER A 23 3.28 26.12 -1.78
C SER A 23 3.28 25.63 -0.34
N PHE A 24 4.41 25.10 0.11
CA PHE A 24 4.65 24.79 1.51
C PHE A 24 4.94 26.10 2.24
N LEU A 25 3.98 26.54 3.06
CA LEU A 25 3.99 27.86 3.68
C LEU A 25 5.05 28.03 4.78
N ALA A 26 5.60 26.93 5.30
CA ALA A 26 6.52 27.00 6.41
C ALA A 26 7.95 26.70 5.95
N LYS A 27 8.75 27.76 5.90
CA LYS A 27 10.22 27.67 5.93
C LYS A 27 10.60 27.12 7.30
N GLY A 28 11.35 26.04 7.34
CA GLY A 28 11.73 25.41 8.60
C GLY A 28 12.50 24.12 8.40
N LYS A 29 12.97 23.56 9.52
CA LYS A 29 13.46 22.18 9.58
C LYS A 29 12.26 21.25 9.48
N PHE A 30 12.40 20.21 8.68
CA PHE A 30 11.40 19.17 8.51
C PHE A 30 12.11 17.83 8.44
N ARG A 31 11.41 16.74 8.74
CA ARG A 31 11.94 15.38 8.61
C ARG A 31 11.26 14.69 7.43
N CYS A 32 12.06 14.09 6.55
CA CYS A 32 11.53 13.36 5.42
C CYS A 32 10.70 12.17 5.92
N MET A 33 9.42 12.09 5.54
CA MET A 33 8.52 10.99 5.94
C MET A 33 8.93 9.63 5.38
N TRP A 34 9.85 9.59 4.40
CA TRP A 34 10.34 8.34 3.82
C TRP A 34 11.72 7.94 4.36
N CYS A 35 12.73 8.81 4.26
CA CYS A 35 14.10 8.45 4.63
C CYS A 35 14.55 8.96 6.01
N ASP A 36 13.66 9.58 6.78
CA ASP A 36 13.92 10.18 8.10
C ASP A 36 15.02 11.26 8.14
N LYS A 37 15.55 11.67 6.97
CA LYS A 37 16.54 12.73 6.86
C LYS A 37 15.93 14.07 7.26
N GLU A 38 16.60 14.78 8.16
CA GLU A 38 16.27 16.15 8.49
C GLU A 38 16.78 17.09 7.40
N GLU A 39 15.91 17.97 6.91
CA GLU A 39 16.26 18.99 5.93
C GLU A 39 15.70 20.36 6.33
N ILE A 40 16.40 21.41 5.93
CA ILE A 40 15.90 22.78 6.01
C ILE A 40 15.27 23.09 4.67
N SER A 41 13.95 23.32 4.64
CA SER A 41 13.30 23.64 3.38
C SER A 41 13.74 25.01 2.88
N THR A 42 14.51 25.02 1.79
CA THR A 42 14.87 26.23 1.03
C THR A 42 13.86 26.55 -0.07
N SER A 43 13.06 25.55 -0.47
CA SER A 43 12.03 25.64 -1.51
C SER A 43 10.67 25.89 -0.89
N LEU A 44 9.89 26.79 -1.50
CA LEU A 44 8.48 26.97 -1.17
C LEU A 44 7.59 25.92 -1.83
N LEU A 45 8.09 25.09 -2.76
CA LEU A 45 7.26 24.12 -3.49
C LEU A 45 7.69 22.68 -3.18
N ARG A 46 6.70 21.87 -2.82
CA ARG A 46 6.82 20.42 -2.58
C ARG A 46 5.56 19.72 -3.06
N SER A 47 5.72 18.48 -3.54
CA SER A 47 4.59 17.62 -3.84
C SER A 47 3.82 17.28 -2.57
N ASP A 48 2.51 17.48 -2.56
CA ASP A 48 1.63 16.93 -1.54
C ASP A 48 1.01 15.59 -1.97
N PHE A 49 1.53 14.93 -3.01
CA PHE A 49 0.95 13.70 -3.58
C PHE A 49 0.68 12.63 -2.52
N ALA A 50 1.65 12.34 -1.66
CA ALA A 50 1.49 11.35 -0.58
C ALA A 50 0.38 11.74 0.40
N LEU A 51 0.19 13.03 0.68
CA LEU A 51 -0.82 13.52 1.62
C LEU A 51 -2.22 13.53 0.99
N SER A 52 -2.31 13.97 -0.25
CA SER A 52 -3.57 14.27 -0.92
C SER A 52 -4.16 13.09 -1.67
N ALA A 53 -3.33 12.13 -2.12
CA ALA A 53 -3.74 11.07 -3.03
C ALA A 53 -3.39 9.65 -2.57
N VAL A 54 -2.88 9.45 -1.35
CA VAL A 54 -2.36 8.14 -0.93
C VAL A 54 -2.93 7.73 0.42
N THR A 55 -3.38 6.48 0.51
CA THR A 55 -3.74 5.82 1.78
C THR A 55 -3.18 4.40 1.77
N CYS A 56 -3.18 3.69 2.90
CA CYS A 56 -3.07 2.23 2.87
C CYS A 56 -4.45 1.57 2.96
N SER A 57 -4.48 0.24 2.91
CA SER A 57 -5.70 -0.57 3.06
C SER A 57 -6.35 -0.51 4.44
N ALA A 58 -5.60 -0.09 5.47
CA ALA A 58 -6.16 0.21 6.80
C ALA A 58 -6.73 1.63 6.91
N GLY A 59 -6.68 2.43 5.83
CA GLY A 59 -7.19 3.80 5.83
C GLY A 59 -6.24 4.84 6.42
N HIS A 60 -5.00 4.47 6.77
CA HIS A 60 -4.00 5.44 7.21
C HIS A 60 -3.66 6.41 6.07
N VAL A 61 -3.62 7.70 6.42
CA VAL A 61 -3.08 8.80 5.61
C VAL A 61 -1.80 9.29 6.28
N PRO A 62 -0.80 9.80 5.54
CA PRO A 62 0.37 10.37 6.19
C PRO A 62 -0.07 11.55 7.08
N ASN A 63 0.32 11.50 8.35
CA ASN A 63 -0.08 12.52 9.31
C ASN A 63 0.69 13.82 9.06
N LEU A 64 -0.02 14.95 9.05
CA LEU A 64 0.58 16.28 9.07
C LEU A 64 0.68 16.69 10.53
N ASP A 65 1.78 16.33 11.18
CA ASP A 65 2.12 16.94 12.47
C ASP A 65 2.46 18.42 12.22
N PRO A 66 1.70 19.39 12.80
CA PRO A 66 2.01 20.80 12.64
C PRO A 66 3.38 21.16 13.25
N ASP A 67 3.80 20.43 14.28
CA ASP A 67 5.03 20.66 15.03
C ASP A 67 6.23 19.94 14.40
N ASN A 68 5.98 18.86 13.64
CA ASN A 68 6.94 18.21 12.76
C ASN A 68 6.38 18.18 11.35
N MET A 69 6.65 19.22 10.57
CA MET A 69 6.32 19.21 9.15
C MET A 69 6.83 17.92 8.50
N LEU A 70 5.91 17.03 8.15
CA LEU A 70 6.21 15.79 7.47
C LEU A 70 6.09 16.07 5.98
N GLY A 71 7.25 16.26 5.37
CA GLY A 71 7.41 16.43 3.93
C GLY A 71 8.25 15.31 3.36
N VAL A 72 8.48 15.33 2.05
CA VAL A 72 9.39 14.41 1.37
C VAL A 72 10.62 15.23 0.97
N CYS A 73 11.82 14.74 1.28
CA CYS A 73 13.05 15.43 0.86
C CYS A 73 13.17 15.42 -0.67
N PHE A 74 14.00 16.31 -1.20
CA PHE A 74 14.16 16.44 -2.66
C PHE A 74 14.56 15.13 -3.34
N ASP A 75 15.48 14.38 -2.71
CA ASP A 75 15.96 13.09 -3.22
C ASP A 75 14.83 12.06 -3.29
N CYS A 76 13.99 12.01 -2.26
CA CYS A 76 12.87 11.09 -2.17
C CYS A 76 11.69 11.50 -3.06
N ASP A 77 11.46 12.81 -3.25
CA ASP A 77 10.33 13.35 -4.01
C ASP A 77 10.42 12.94 -5.49
N ALA A 78 11.65 12.81 -6.03
CA ALA A 78 11.88 12.40 -7.41
C ALA A 78 11.29 11.03 -7.77
N GLU A 79 11.26 10.10 -6.83
CA GLU A 79 10.82 8.71 -7.07
C GLU A 79 9.49 8.36 -6.38
N LEU A 80 8.98 9.22 -5.51
CA LEU A 80 7.90 8.86 -4.60
C LEU A 80 6.64 8.39 -5.34
N VAL A 81 6.18 9.15 -6.33
CA VAL A 81 5.00 8.81 -7.13
C VAL A 81 5.17 7.46 -7.80
N GLN A 82 6.35 7.20 -8.38
CA GLN A 82 6.65 5.91 -9.00
C GLN A 82 6.58 4.78 -7.98
N ARG A 83 7.27 4.91 -6.84
CA ARG A 83 7.32 3.86 -5.82
C ARG A 83 5.96 3.55 -5.23
N ILE A 84 5.11 4.56 -5.02
CA ILE A 84 3.75 4.35 -4.53
C ILE A 84 2.89 3.69 -5.62
N THR A 85 3.01 4.14 -6.87
CA THR A 85 2.26 3.56 -7.99
C THR A 85 2.60 2.09 -8.22
N GLU A 86 3.89 1.76 -8.16
CA GLU A 86 4.40 0.39 -8.26
C GLU A 86 4.33 -0.39 -6.95
N ARG A 87 3.69 0.17 -5.91
CA ARG A 87 3.47 -0.45 -4.59
C ARG A 87 4.72 -0.86 -3.82
N ARG A 88 5.89 -0.31 -4.19
CA ARG A 88 7.17 -0.48 -3.51
C ARG A 88 7.28 0.36 -2.24
N GLN A 89 6.38 1.30 -2.04
CA GLN A 89 6.31 2.14 -0.84
C GLN A 89 5.36 1.52 0.19
N GLN A 90 5.85 1.30 1.42
CA GLN A 90 5.01 0.96 2.55
C GLN A 90 4.26 2.19 3.08
N CYS A 91 3.19 1.94 3.83
CA CYS A 91 2.46 2.95 4.56
C CYS A 91 3.40 3.82 5.41
N PHE A 92 3.09 5.12 5.49
CA PHE A 92 3.87 6.08 6.28
C PHE A 92 3.57 6.02 7.78
N GLU A 93 2.53 5.29 8.18
CA GLU A 93 2.20 5.08 9.59
C GLU A 93 3.19 4.10 10.23
N LYS A 94 3.74 4.47 11.39
CA LYS A 94 4.76 3.68 12.06
C LYS A 94 4.23 2.29 12.42
N GLY A 95 4.94 1.26 11.97
CA GLY A 95 4.57 -0.14 12.21
C GLY A 95 3.55 -0.71 11.23
N CYS A 96 2.97 0.11 10.35
CA CYS A 96 2.11 -0.37 9.28
C CYS A 96 2.94 -0.82 8.07
N ARG A 97 2.93 -2.12 7.78
CA ARG A 97 3.68 -2.75 6.67
C ARG A 97 2.85 -2.93 5.39
N ARG A 98 1.62 -2.43 5.38
CA ARG A 98 0.76 -2.40 4.17
C ARG A 98 1.38 -1.52 3.10
N SER A 99 1.13 -1.79 1.83
CA SER A 99 1.52 -0.89 0.75
C SER A 99 0.76 0.43 0.82
N ALA A 100 1.44 1.50 0.45
CA ALA A 100 0.79 2.75 0.07
C ALA A 100 0.05 2.55 -1.26
N LEU A 101 -1.19 3.02 -1.33
CA LEU A 101 -2.10 2.86 -2.46
C LEU A 101 -2.55 4.23 -2.98
N VAL A 102 -2.56 4.38 -4.30
CA VAL A 102 -3.05 5.59 -4.96
C VAL A 102 -4.58 5.61 -4.95
N GLN A 103 -5.14 6.63 -4.32
CA GLN A 103 -6.56 6.94 -4.32
C GLN A 103 -6.93 7.66 -5.62
N LYS A 104 -7.27 6.89 -6.66
CA LYS A 104 -7.58 7.41 -8.00
C LYS A 104 -8.62 8.54 -8.00
N ALA A 105 -9.65 8.41 -7.17
CA ALA A 105 -10.68 9.44 -7.02
C ALA A 105 -10.09 10.78 -6.56
N ASN A 106 -9.11 10.76 -5.66
CA ASN A 106 -8.43 11.96 -5.18
C ASN A 106 -7.55 12.57 -6.27
N VAL A 107 -6.86 11.75 -7.07
CA VAL A 107 -6.09 12.22 -8.24
C VAL A 107 -6.99 12.94 -9.24
N VAL A 108 -8.10 12.31 -9.63
CA VAL A 108 -9.05 12.90 -10.59
C VAL A 108 -9.71 14.16 -10.01
N ARG A 109 -10.08 14.14 -8.72
CA ARG A 109 -10.65 15.31 -8.05
C ARG A 109 -9.67 16.49 -8.04
N ARG A 110 -8.38 16.22 -7.83
CA ARG A 110 -7.34 17.25 -7.74
C ARG A 110 -6.92 17.80 -9.10
N LEU A 111 -6.73 16.93 -10.09
CA LEU A 111 -6.11 17.27 -11.38
C LEU A 111 -7.09 17.30 -12.57
N GLY A 112 -8.33 16.85 -12.37
CA GLY A 112 -9.30 16.66 -13.45
C GLY A 112 -9.00 15.45 -14.34
N LYS A 113 -9.85 15.22 -15.34
CA LYS A 113 -9.67 14.18 -16.36
C LYS A 113 -8.91 14.75 -17.55
N THR A 114 -7.58 14.69 -17.48
CA THR A 114 -6.69 15.10 -18.56
C THR A 114 -5.98 13.87 -19.13
N ALA A 115 -5.47 13.96 -20.37
CA ALA A 115 -4.77 12.86 -21.02
C ALA A 115 -3.59 12.32 -20.19
N ILE A 116 -2.86 13.19 -19.47
CA ILE A 116 -1.76 12.75 -18.59
C ILE A 116 -2.27 12.00 -17.35
N VAL A 117 -3.40 12.43 -16.79
CA VAL A 117 -4.04 11.74 -15.66
C VAL A 117 -4.57 10.38 -16.10
N GLU A 118 -5.20 10.28 -17.27
CA GLU A 118 -5.68 9.00 -17.81
C GLU A 118 -4.53 7.99 -18.02
N ARG A 119 -3.43 8.43 -18.62
CA ARG A 119 -2.21 7.60 -18.75
C ARG A 119 -1.66 7.18 -17.39
N TYR A 120 -1.63 8.09 -16.42
CA TYR A 120 -1.19 7.77 -15.07
C TYR A 120 -2.10 6.75 -14.38
N LEU A 121 -3.42 6.90 -14.48
CA LEU A 121 -4.36 5.94 -13.89
C LEU A 121 -4.26 4.55 -14.53
N ALA A 122 -3.93 4.47 -15.82
CA ALA A 122 -3.61 3.20 -16.48
C ALA A 122 -2.35 2.54 -15.88
N LEU A 123 -1.32 3.31 -15.51
CA LEU A 123 -0.16 2.79 -14.77
C LEU A 123 -0.54 2.32 -13.36
N VAL A 124 -1.40 3.07 -12.66
CA VAL A 124 -1.94 2.63 -11.37
C VAL A 124 -2.70 1.31 -11.51
N ASP A 125 -3.48 1.12 -12.59
CA ASP A 125 -4.16 -0.14 -12.90
C ASP A 125 -3.20 -1.29 -13.22
N LYS A 126 -2.18 -1.02 -14.04
CA LYS A 126 -1.14 -1.98 -14.39
C LYS A 126 -0.45 -2.57 -13.15
N HIS A 127 -0.22 -1.74 -12.13
CA HIS A 127 0.44 -2.14 -10.88
C HIS A 127 -0.53 -2.44 -9.72
N ARG A 128 -1.83 -2.50 -10.01
CA ARG A 128 -2.87 -2.70 -8.98
C ARG A 128 -2.86 -4.11 -8.40
N VAL A 129 -2.54 -5.08 -9.24
CA VAL A 129 -2.75 -6.50 -9.00
C VAL A 129 -1.43 -7.18 -8.62
N PHE A 130 -1.50 -8.14 -7.70
CA PHE A 130 -0.38 -9.03 -7.38
C PHE A 130 -0.85 -10.48 -7.40
N GLU A 131 0.10 -11.38 -7.58
CA GLU A 131 -0.15 -12.82 -7.61
C GLU A 131 -0.12 -13.37 -6.18
N CYS A 132 -0.98 -14.35 -5.90
CA CYS A 132 -0.89 -15.11 -4.67
C CYS A 132 0.50 -15.73 -4.52
N GLU A 133 1.16 -15.50 -3.38
CA GLU A 133 2.52 -16.00 -3.12
C GLU A 133 2.61 -17.54 -2.99
N VAL A 134 1.47 -18.24 -2.96
CA VAL A 134 1.40 -19.70 -2.81
C VAL A 134 1.14 -20.37 -4.15
N CYS A 135 0.04 -20.01 -4.84
CA CYS A 135 -0.34 -20.68 -6.09
C CYS A 135 0.17 -19.97 -7.34
N TYR A 136 0.49 -18.67 -7.27
CA TYR A 136 0.82 -17.81 -8.41
C TYR A 136 -0.24 -17.77 -9.54
N CYS A 137 -1.42 -18.36 -9.33
CA CYS A 137 -2.48 -18.44 -10.33
C CYS A 137 -3.54 -17.36 -10.13
N GLU A 138 -3.83 -17.01 -8.87
CA GLU A 138 -4.87 -16.05 -8.55
C GLU A 138 -4.29 -14.66 -8.32
N GLN A 139 -4.96 -13.69 -8.93
CA GLN A 139 -4.68 -12.28 -8.81
C GLN A 139 -5.47 -11.68 -7.65
N ILE A 140 -4.76 -10.99 -6.75
CA ILE A 140 -5.35 -10.34 -5.60
C ILE A 140 -5.31 -8.82 -5.82
N THR A 141 -6.44 -8.18 -5.56
CA THR A 141 -6.66 -6.75 -5.72
C THR A 141 -6.87 -6.08 -4.36
N PRO A 142 -6.60 -4.75 -4.23
CA PRO A 142 -6.88 -4.03 -2.99
C PRO A 142 -8.32 -4.13 -2.49
N GLU A 143 -9.29 -4.31 -3.40
CA GLU A 143 -10.71 -4.46 -3.06
C GLU A 143 -10.98 -5.74 -2.25
N GLN A 144 -10.20 -6.79 -2.50
CA GLN A 144 -10.32 -8.07 -1.81
C GLN A 144 -9.64 -8.08 -0.44
N TYR A 145 -8.93 -7.01 -0.05
CA TYR A 145 -8.09 -7.03 1.15
C TYR A 145 -8.88 -7.25 2.43
N SER A 146 -10.04 -6.60 2.57
CA SER A 146 -10.90 -6.79 3.73
C SER A 146 -11.41 -8.24 3.87
N GLU A 147 -11.60 -8.93 2.73
CA GLU A 147 -12.08 -10.32 2.70
C GLU A 147 -10.95 -11.32 2.96
N LEU A 148 -9.74 -11.02 2.48
CA LEU A 148 -8.57 -11.90 2.57
C LEU A 148 -7.69 -11.64 3.80
N GLN A 149 -7.86 -10.51 4.50
CA GLN A 149 -7.16 -10.26 5.74
C GLN A 149 -7.57 -11.30 6.78
N THR A 150 -6.57 -12.01 7.34
CA THR A 150 -6.74 -13.08 8.32
C THR A 150 -7.28 -12.56 9.65
N THR A 151 -6.81 -11.41 10.12
CA THR A 151 -7.31 -10.72 11.30
C THR A 151 -7.13 -9.21 11.15
N ASP A 152 -7.94 -8.41 11.83
CA ASP A 152 -7.86 -6.94 11.83
C ASP A 152 -6.59 -6.41 12.52
N LYS A 153 -5.94 -7.24 13.34
CA LYS A 153 -4.68 -6.92 14.03
C LYS A 153 -3.45 -6.92 13.10
N CYS A 154 -3.50 -7.69 12.02
CA CYS A 154 -2.40 -7.77 11.08
C CYS A 154 -2.04 -6.38 10.55
N GLN A 155 -0.75 -6.09 10.47
CA GLN A 155 -0.22 -4.82 9.95
C GLN A 155 0.33 -4.94 8.53
N HIS A 156 -0.09 -5.93 7.76
CA HIS A 156 0.37 -6.17 6.38
C HIS A 156 -0.83 -6.44 5.47
N ASP A 157 -0.64 -6.27 4.15
CA ASP A 157 -1.65 -6.66 3.17
C ASP A 157 -1.73 -8.20 3.08
N PRO A 158 -2.87 -8.77 2.64
CA PRO A 158 -2.97 -10.20 2.36
C PRO A 158 -2.00 -10.60 1.24
N VAL A 159 -1.36 -11.77 1.38
CA VAL A 159 -0.42 -12.31 0.38
C VAL A 159 -0.88 -13.63 -0.25
N GLN A 160 -1.96 -14.21 0.29
CA GLN A 160 -2.53 -15.47 -0.16
C GLN A 160 -3.94 -15.24 -0.68
N CYS A 161 -4.32 -15.98 -1.72
CA CYS A 161 -5.70 -16.01 -2.16
C CYS A 161 -6.54 -16.82 -1.18
N ARG A 162 -7.87 -16.76 -1.35
CA ARG A 162 -8.81 -17.38 -0.39
C ARG A 162 -8.61 -18.89 -0.27
N ASP A 163 -8.39 -19.56 -1.38
CA ASP A 163 -8.26 -21.02 -1.39
C ASP A 163 -6.93 -21.49 -0.80
N CYS A 164 -5.84 -20.80 -1.10
CA CYS A 164 -4.55 -21.09 -0.46
C CYS A 164 -4.58 -20.81 1.06
N LEU A 165 -5.21 -19.71 1.47
CA LEU A 165 -5.37 -19.38 2.87
C LEU A 165 -6.25 -20.42 3.59
N ARG A 166 -7.36 -20.84 2.98
CA ARG A 166 -8.19 -21.93 3.50
C ARG A 166 -7.37 -23.20 3.68
N ALA A 167 -6.66 -23.63 2.63
CA ALA A 167 -5.89 -24.88 2.65
C ALA A 167 -4.81 -24.87 3.73
N ASP A 168 -4.13 -23.74 3.95
CA ASP A 168 -3.14 -23.60 5.03
C ASP A 168 -3.82 -23.73 6.42
N LEU A 169 -4.89 -22.97 6.66
CA LEU A 169 -5.60 -22.99 7.94
C LEU A 169 -6.21 -24.36 8.25
N GLU A 170 -6.87 -25.00 7.26
CA GLU A 170 -7.40 -26.36 7.42
C GLU A 170 -6.28 -27.38 7.66
N GLY A 171 -5.15 -27.25 6.95
CA GLY A 171 -3.97 -28.08 7.16
C GLY A 171 -3.44 -28.02 8.59
N ARG A 172 -3.34 -26.82 9.18
CA ARG A 172 -2.88 -26.60 10.56
C ARG A 172 -3.86 -27.17 11.59
N ILE A 173 -5.16 -27.01 11.38
CA ILE A 173 -6.18 -27.60 12.26
C ILE A 173 -6.05 -29.12 12.25
N ASN A 174 -5.97 -29.73 11.07
CA ASN A 174 -5.83 -31.18 10.91
C ASN A 174 -4.49 -31.71 11.47
N ALA A 175 -3.44 -30.88 11.52
CA ALA A 175 -2.17 -31.20 12.17
C ALA A 175 -2.21 -31.08 13.71
N GLY A 176 -3.32 -30.62 14.29
CA GLY A 176 -3.50 -30.48 15.74
C GLY A 176 -3.06 -29.14 16.31
N GLU A 177 -2.78 -28.13 15.48
CA GLU A 177 -2.32 -26.79 15.91
C GLU A 177 -3.44 -25.85 16.39
N TRP A 178 -4.65 -26.38 16.66
CA TRP A 178 -5.86 -25.60 16.94
C TRP A 178 -5.77 -24.64 18.14
N ARG A 179 -4.80 -24.81 19.04
CA ARG A 179 -4.65 -23.99 20.26
C ARG A 179 -3.98 -22.64 20.02
N SER A 180 -3.16 -22.51 18.98
CA SER A 180 -2.44 -21.26 18.67
C SER A 180 -2.13 -21.23 17.18
N ILE A 181 -3.14 -20.88 16.39
CA ILE A 181 -2.99 -20.67 14.95
C ILE A 181 -2.53 -19.23 14.75
N LYS A 182 -1.33 -19.05 14.21
CA LYS A 182 -0.79 -17.74 13.83
C LYS A 182 -1.15 -17.37 12.39
N CYS A 183 -1.07 -16.08 12.09
CA CYS A 183 -1.10 -15.58 10.71
C CYS A 183 -0.09 -16.35 9.83
N PRO A 184 -0.50 -16.81 8.63
CA PRO A 184 0.41 -17.48 7.69
C PRO A 184 1.57 -16.65 7.17
N HIS A 185 1.48 -15.33 7.25
CA HIS A 185 2.50 -14.43 6.75
C HIS A 185 3.79 -14.59 7.57
N GLN A 186 4.92 -14.90 6.92
CA GLN A 186 6.18 -15.33 7.57
C GLN A 186 6.74 -14.36 8.62
N SER A 187 6.41 -13.08 8.50
CA SER A 187 6.83 -12.02 9.45
C SER A 187 5.70 -11.49 10.32
N CYS A 188 4.59 -12.22 10.48
CA CYS A 188 3.45 -11.80 11.31
C CYS A 188 3.20 -12.80 12.44
N ASP A 189 3.40 -12.36 13.68
CA ASP A 189 3.19 -13.17 14.88
C ASP A 189 1.78 -13.08 15.47
N GLU A 190 0.87 -12.37 14.80
CA GLU A 190 -0.52 -12.23 15.25
C GLU A 190 -1.21 -13.60 15.35
N GLU A 191 -1.76 -13.89 16.52
CA GLU A 191 -2.59 -15.06 16.75
C GLU A 191 -4.01 -14.83 16.23
N LEU A 192 -4.52 -15.82 15.51
CA LEU A 192 -5.88 -15.82 14.97
C LEU A 192 -6.85 -16.28 16.05
N THR A 193 -7.93 -15.53 16.22
CA THR A 193 -9.04 -15.96 17.07
C THR A 193 -9.85 -17.07 16.37
N PRO A 194 -10.66 -17.85 17.10
CA PRO A 194 -11.56 -18.82 16.47
C PRO A 194 -12.47 -18.19 15.41
N ARG A 195 -12.90 -16.93 15.62
CA ARG A 195 -13.70 -16.18 14.65
C ARG A 195 -12.93 -15.85 13.37
N ASP A 196 -11.65 -15.55 13.48
CA ASP A 196 -10.77 -15.28 12.34
C ASP A 196 -10.62 -16.54 11.47
N VAL A 197 -10.46 -17.70 12.10
CA VAL A 197 -10.30 -18.99 11.42
C VAL A 197 -11.60 -19.45 10.74
N ASP A 198 -12.74 -19.37 11.44
CA ASP A 198 -14.08 -19.78 10.95
C ASP A 198 -14.47 -19.08 9.64
N LYS A 199 -13.97 -17.86 9.39
CA LYS A 199 -14.21 -17.10 8.15
C LYS A 199 -13.69 -17.81 6.88
N PHE A 200 -12.66 -18.64 7.03
CA PHE A 200 -11.93 -19.20 5.89
C PHE A 200 -12.13 -20.70 5.71
N VAL A 201 -12.22 -21.45 6.81
CA VAL A 201 -12.29 -22.90 6.81
C VAL A 201 -13.72 -23.41 6.63
N SER A 202 -13.86 -24.66 6.22
CA SER A 202 -15.15 -25.34 6.19
C SER A 202 -15.68 -25.60 7.60
N SER A 203 -17.01 -25.59 7.75
CA SER A 203 -17.66 -25.88 9.05
C SER A 203 -17.39 -27.29 9.55
N GLU A 204 -17.04 -28.23 8.67
CA GLU A 204 -16.64 -29.59 9.03
C GLU A 204 -15.28 -29.57 9.75
N VAL A 205 -14.27 -28.92 9.16
CA VAL A 205 -12.93 -28.82 9.76
C VAL A 205 -12.95 -27.99 11.04
N PHE A 206 -13.75 -26.92 11.10
CA PHE A 206 -13.80 -26.06 12.29
C PHE A 206 -14.43 -26.74 13.53
N ARG A 207 -15.26 -27.78 13.33
CA ARG A 207 -15.98 -28.49 14.40
C ARG A 207 -15.30 -29.79 14.84
N ALA A 208 -14.28 -30.24 14.12
CA ALA A 208 -13.51 -31.45 14.41
C ALA A 208 -12.61 -31.26 15.64
#